data_AF-A0A397PB10-F1
#
_entry.id   AF-A0A397PB10-F1
#
_cell.length_a   1.000
_cell.length_b   1.000
_cell.length_c   1.000
_cell.angle_alpha   90.00
_cell.angle_beta   90.00
_cell.angle_gamma   90.00
#
_symmetry.space_group_name_H-M   'P 1'
#
loop_
_entity.id
_entity.type
_entity.pdbx_description
1 polymer ?
#
loop_
_entity_poly.entity_id
_entity_poly.type
_entity_poly.pdbx_seq_one_letter_code
_entity_poly.pdbx_strand_id
1 'polypeptide(L)'
;MSQASSRNAKIAGVAALAGTMVAVAIVAATRAPAPTPTLPVAMGGNPLPTRLAQELDRCSTLTMPDAGCEAAWAENRHRFFGQPGSERAAR
;
A
#
# COMPACT_ATOMS: atom_id res chain seq x y z
N MET A 1 -27.52 6.70 -37.64
CA MET A 1 -26.21 6.59 -36.95
C MET A 1 -26.24 6.97 -35.46
N SER A 2 -27.41 7.30 -34.87
CA SER A 2 -27.50 7.78 -33.47
C SER A 2 -27.70 6.68 -32.40
N GLN A 3 -27.98 5.42 -32.79
CA GLN A 3 -28.19 4.32 -31.82
C GLN A 3 -26.88 3.75 -31.23
N ALA A 4 -25.77 3.79 -31.97
CA ALA A 4 -24.48 3.25 -31.52
C ALA A 4 -23.92 4.04 -30.32
N SER A 5 -24.12 5.35 -30.29
CA SER A 5 -23.63 6.23 -29.22
C SER A 5 -24.31 5.97 -27.87
N SER A 6 -25.60 5.59 -27.88
CA SER A 6 -26.38 5.30 -26.67
C SER A 6 -25.93 4.00 -25.98
N ARG A 7 -25.71 2.93 -26.75
CA ARG A 7 -25.18 1.67 -26.18
C ARG A 7 -23.76 1.83 -25.68
N ASN A 8 -22.91 2.52 -26.44
CA ASN A 8 -21.52 2.76 -26.03
C ASN A 8 -21.44 3.63 -24.77
N ALA A 9 -22.30 4.65 -24.63
CA ALA A 9 -22.39 5.46 -23.42
C ALA A 9 -22.87 4.63 -22.20
N LYS A 10 -23.85 3.74 -22.38
CA LYS A 10 -24.30 2.83 -21.32
C LYS A 10 -23.19 1.86 -20.88
N ILE A 11 -22.48 1.28 -21.84
CA ILE A 11 -21.36 0.36 -21.57
C ILE A 11 -20.23 1.10 -20.84
N ALA A 12 -19.87 2.29 -21.30
CA ALA A 12 -18.85 3.12 -20.65
C ALA A 12 -19.23 3.47 -19.20
N GLY A 13 -20.50 3.81 -18.96
CA GLY A 13 -21.01 4.09 -17.61
C GLY A 13 -20.92 2.88 -16.68
N VAL A 14 -21.34 1.70 -17.16
CA VAL A 14 -21.27 0.45 -16.36
C VAL A 14 -19.82 0.07 -16.09
N ALA A 15 -18.93 0.18 -17.08
CA ALA A 15 -17.50 -0.10 -16.91
C ALA A 15 -16.85 0.83 -15.87
N ALA A 16 -17.19 2.13 -15.90
CA ALA A 16 -16.68 3.09 -14.93
C ALA A 16 -17.14 2.76 -13.50
N LEU A 17 -18.41 2.42 -13.31
CA LEU A 17 -18.95 2.03 -11.99
C LEU A 17 -18.32 0.73 -11.46
N ALA A 18 -18.15 -0.27 -12.33
CA ALA A 18 -17.48 -1.51 -11.95
C ALA A 18 -16.02 -1.26 -11.56
N GLY A 19 -15.31 -0.44 -12.35
CA GLY A 19 -13.92 -0.06 -12.08
C GLY A 19 -13.76 0.69 -10.75
N THR A 20 -14.64 1.63 -10.44
CA THR A 20 -14.60 2.34 -9.15
C THR A 20 -14.91 1.42 -7.98
N MET A 21 -15.86 0.49 -8.12
CA MET A 21 -16.15 -0.51 -7.08
C MET A 21 -14.93 -1.39 -6.78
N VAL A 22 -14.23 -1.87 -7.82
CA VAL A 22 -13.01 -2.68 -7.67
C VAL A 22 -11.90 -1.86 -6.99
N ALA A 23 -11.70 -0.61 -7.42
CA ALA A 23 -10.70 0.26 -6.80
C ALA A 23 -10.98 0.49 -5.30
N VAL A 24 -12.24 0.74 -4.93
CA VAL A 24 -12.65 0.88 -3.53
C VAL A 24 -12.44 -0.42 -2.75
N ALA A 25 -12.77 -1.57 -3.32
CA ALA A 25 -12.54 -2.86 -2.68
C ALA A 25 -11.06 -3.13 -2.41
N ILE A 26 -10.17 -2.79 -3.37
CA ILE A 26 -8.73 -2.89 -3.18
C ILE A 26 -8.29 -1.99 -2.02
N VAL A 27 -8.68 -0.71 -2.03
CA VAL A 27 -8.33 0.24 -0.97
C VAL A 27 -8.83 -0.25 0.39
N ALA A 28 -10.06 -0.77 0.47
CA ALA A 28 -10.63 -1.29 1.70
C ALA A 28 -9.88 -2.55 2.19
N ALA A 29 -9.47 -3.44 1.29
CA ALA A 29 -8.71 -4.63 1.62
C ALA A 29 -7.27 -4.32 2.04
N THR A 30 -6.66 -3.26 1.49
CA THR A 30 -5.28 -2.86 1.81
C THR A 30 -5.17 -1.93 3.00
N ARG A 31 -6.25 -1.26 3.40
CA ARG A 31 -6.28 -0.47 4.63
C ARG A 31 -6.15 -1.43 5.81
N ALA A 32 -5.06 -1.31 6.56
CA ALA A 32 -4.92 -2.03 7.82
C ALA A 32 -6.09 -1.64 8.75
N PRO A 33 -6.69 -2.60 9.47
CA PRO A 33 -7.64 -2.28 10.53
C PRO A 33 -7.03 -1.26 11.49
N ALA A 34 -7.83 -0.33 12.01
CA ALA A 34 -7.39 0.55 13.10
C ALA A 34 -6.75 -0.32 14.20
N PRO A 35 -5.55 0.03 14.70
CA PRO A 35 -4.82 -0.85 15.58
C PRO A 35 -5.65 -1.11 16.84
N THR A 36 -6.17 -2.33 16.98
CA THR A 36 -6.54 -2.85 18.29
C THR A 36 -5.26 -2.86 19.12
N PRO A 37 -5.27 -2.33 20.36
CA PRO A 37 -4.10 -2.33 21.22
C PRO A 37 -3.71 -3.79 21.49
N THR A 38 -2.77 -4.28 20.69
CA THR A 38 -2.22 -5.62 20.77
C THR A 38 -0.92 -5.49 21.52
N LEU A 39 -0.80 -6.25 22.60
CA LEU A 39 0.47 -6.42 23.31
C LEU A 39 1.55 -6.75 22.29
N PRO A 40 2.75 -6.16 22.37
CA PRO A 40 3.77 -6.29 21.34
C PRO A 40 4.13 -7.77 21.19
N VAL A 41 3.63 -8.40 20.13
CA VAL A 41 4.19 -9.65 19.63
C VAL A 41 5.58 -9.27 19.18
N ALA A 42 6.59 -9.71 19.94
CA ALA A 42 7.97 -9.68 19.50
C ALA A 42 8.08 -10.59 18.28
N MET A 43 7.74 -10.07 17.10
CA MET A 43 8.17 -10.66 15.84
C MET A 43 9.69 -10.74 15.94
N GLY A 44 10.26 -11.93 15.77
CA GLY A 44 11.69 -12.22 15.89
C GLY A 44 12.58 -11.54 14.84
N GLY A 45 12.17 -10.38 14.32
CA GLY A 45 13.04 -9.44 13.65
C GLY A 45 13.73 -8.55 14.67
N ASN A 46 14.92 -8.05 14.31
CA ASN A 46 15.60 -6.98 15.03
C ASN A 46 14.56 -5.88 15.41
N PRO A 47 14.61 -5.24 16.60
CA PRO A 47 13.78 -4.06 16.87
C PRO A 47 13.98 -2.96 15.83
N LEU A 48 12.89 -2.31 15.41
CA LEU A 48 12.96 -1.17 14.49
C LEU A 48 13.60 0.02 15.21
N PRO A 49 14.52 0.79 14.58
CA PRO A 49 15.00 2.03 15.17
C PRO A 49 13.82 2.95 15.49
N THR A 50 13.82 3.53 16.71
CA THR A 50 12.70 4.35 17.20
C THR A 50 12.32 5.48 16.25
N ARG A 51 13.32 6.12 15.62
CA ARG A 51 13.10 7.17 14.62
C ARG A 51 12.36 6.65 13.38
N LEU A 52 12.70 5.45 12.90
CA LEU A 52 12.07 4.86 11.72
C LEU A 52 10.62 4.45 12.03
N ALA A 53 10.37 3.92 13.24
CA ALA A 53 9.01 3.64 13.70
C ALA A 53 8.13 4.91 13.74
N GLN A 54 8.69 6.01 14.25
CA GLN A 54 8.00 7.30 14.31
C GLN A 54 7.68 7.87 12.93
N GLU A 55 8.60 7.76 11.96
CA GLU A 55 8.34 8.20 10.58
C GLU A 55 7.27 7.35 9.91
N LEU A 56 7.26 6.03 10.09
CA LEU A 56 6.21 5.17 9.53
C LEU A 56 4.83 5.51 10.12
N ASP A 57 4.76 5.83 11.41
CA ASP A 57 3.52 6.28 12.07
C ASP A 57 3.03 7.61 11.48
N ARG A 58 3.93 8.60 11.32
CA ARG A 58 3.62 9.87 10.63
C ARG A 58 3.09 9.63 9.23
N CYS A 59 3.75 8.77 8.45
CA CYS A 59 3.39 8.45 7.08
C CYS A 59 2.00 7.82 6.94
N SER A 60 1.53 7.08 7.95
CA SER A 60 0.19 6.47 7.94
C SER A 60 -0.96 7.50 7.90
N THR A 61 -0.68 8.75 8.29
CA THR A 61 -1.67 9.84 8.34
C THR A 61 -1.68 10.72 7.08
N LEU A 62 -0.69 10.57 6.20
CA LEU A 62 -0.54 11.41 5.02
C LEU A 62 -1.39 10.88 3.86
N THR A 63 -2.10 11.80 3.19
CA THR A 63 -2.93 11.51 2.01
C THR A 63 -2.33 12.02 0.71
N MET A 64 -1.17 12.68 0.79
CA MET A 64 -0.40 13.17 -0.35
C MET A 64 0.93 12.42 -0.44
N PRO A 65 1.50 12.26 -1.65
CA PRO A 65 2.81 11.64 -1.83
C PRO A 65 3.90 12.39 -1.07
N ASP A 66 4.72 11.66 -0.32
CA ASP A 66 5.84 12.20 0.45
C ASP A 66 7.10 11.38 0.20
N ALA A 67 8.17 12.04 -0.26
CA ALA A 67 9.43 11.37 -0.59
C ALA A 67 10.11 10.78 0.66
N GLY A 68 9.90 11.38 1.84
CA GLY A 68 10.41 10.87 3.10
C GLY A 68 9.76 9.54 3.48
N CYS A 69 8.45 9.42 3.25
CA CYS A 69 7.70 8.19 3.48
C CYS A 69 8.15 7.04 2.58
N GLU A 70 8.41 7.30 1.30
CA GLU A 70 8.93 6.28 0.39
C GLU A 70 10.33 5.79 0.80
N ALA A 71 11.19 6.69 1.29
CA ALA A 71 12.51 6.34 1.80
C ALA A 71 12.44 5.50 3.09
N ALA A 72 11.59 5.90 4.05
CA ALA A 72 11.37 5.15 5.29
C ALA A 72 10.82 3.74 5.00
N TRP A 73 9.91 3.63 4.03
CA TRP A 73 9.38 2.35 3.61
C TRP A 73 10.45 1.47 2.94
N ALA A 74 11.27 2.04 2.06
CA ALA A 74 12.39 1.34 1.44
C ALA A 74 13.34 0.74 2.49
N GLU A 75 13.69 1.49 3.53
CA GLU A 75 14.52 1.01 4.64
C GLU A 75 13.86 -0.15 5.40
N ASN A 76 12.57 -0.01 5.73
CA ASN A 76 11.84 -1.03 6.50
C ASN A 76 11.69 -2.35 5.73
N ARG A 77 11.44 -2.32 4.41
CA ARG A 77 11.19 -3.54 3.63
C ARG A 77 12.41 -4.46 3.53
N HIS A 78 13.64 -3.94 3.61
CA HIS A 78 14.86 -4.76 3.57
C HIS A 78 14.94 -5.80 4.68
N ARG A 79 14.23 -5.56 5.79
CA ARG A 79 14.18 -6.47 6.94
C ARG A 79 13.39 -7.74 6.64
N PHE A 80 12.46 -7.66 5.70
CA PHE A 80 11.55 -8.76 5.34
C PHE A 80 11.95 -9.42 4.02
N PHE A 81 12.48 -8.64 3.07
CA PHE A 81 12.78 -9.10 1.70
C PHE A 81 14.28 -9.26 1.43
N GLY A 82 15.16 -8.94 2.39
CA GLY A 82 16.61 -8.90 2.17
C GLY A 82 17.05 -7.68 1.33
N GLN A 83 18.35 -7.55 1.13
CA GLN A 83 18.90 -6.53 0.24
C GLN A 83 18.85 -7.04 -1.21
N PRO A 84 18.38 -6.25 -2.20
CA PRO A 84 18.41 -6.63 -3.62
C PRO A 84 19.87 -6.72 -4.10
N GLY A 85 20.50 -7.85 -3.83
CA GLY A 85 21.94 -8.06 -4.03
C GLY A 85 22.49 -9.26 -3.25
N SER A 86 21.88 -9.60 -2.11
CA SER A 86 22.28 -10.79 -1.33
C SER A 86 22.02 -12.11 -2.07
N GLU A 87 21.05 -12.13 -2.99
CA GLU A 87 20.69 -13.32 -3.78
C GLU A 87 21.64 -13.58 -4.97
N ARG A 88 22.31 -12.55 -5.51
CA ARG A 88 23.36 -12.71 -6.55
C ARG A 88 24.73 -13.04 -5.96
N ALA A 89 25.02 -12.58 -4.75
CA ALA A 89 26.28 -12.87 -4.05
C ALA A 89 26.33 -14.27 -3.41
N ALA A 90 25.17 -14.93 -3.27
CA ALA A 90 25.06 -16.29 -2.76
C ALA A 90 25.20 -17.38 -3.84
N ARG A 91 25.46 -17.00 -5.10
CA ARG A 91 25.61 -17.91 -6.24
C ARG A 91 27.04 -17.93 -6.75
#